data_AF-A0A1Q4B8F7-F1
#
_entry.id   AF-A0A1Q4B8F7-F1
#
_cell.length_a   1.000
_cell.length_b   1.000
_cell.length_c   1.000
_cell.angle_alpha   90.00
_cell.angle_beta   90.00
_cell.angle_gamma   90.00
#
_symmetry.space_group_name_H-M   'P 1'
#
loop_
_entity.id
_entity.type
_entity.pdbx_description
1 polymer ?
#
loop_
_entity_poly.entity_id
_entity_poly.type
_entity_poly.pdbx_seq_one_letter_code
_entity_poly.pdbx_strand_id
1 'polypeptide(L)'
;MRGLRSTATCLGVAVIMSGCASLDGGLFDPPRGRLQGTLLLQWTSEDGFIYVPDPTDPLIYAIAGKPPIQPGRIYTDGGSIPRVFWSVKGFSPWAYGPAYILHDWLFNEHRCRRLPDAPNGYSLIEANAVLYDAIGILVAQGKADSNGEARRLIKWAVDTFGQTAWDGPCVKPPPVQPQALRAARPITLYKVTFGR
;
A
#
# COMPACT_ATOMS: atom_id res chain seq x y z
N MET A 1 47.03 51.94 43.92
CA MET A 1 45.71 52.59 43.85
C MET A 1 44.88 51.89 42.77
N ARG A 2 43.72 51.36 43.17
CA ARG A 2 42.58 50.83 42.37
C ARG A 2 42.89 50.01 41.10
N GLY A 3 42.89 48.68 41.25
CA GLY A 3 42.75 47.73 40.15
C GLY A 3 41.29 47.60 39.70
N LEU A 4 41.08 47.78 38.39
CA LEU A 4 39.79 47.70 37.70
C LEU A 4 39.37 46.22 37.56
N ARG A 5 38.20 45.86 38.08
CA ARG A 5 37.62 44.50 37.92
C ARG A 5 36.80 44.47 36.63
N SER A 6 37.26 43.74 35.61
CA SER A 6 36.44 43.37 34.44
C SER A 6 35.54 42.20 34.78
N THR A 7 34.24 42.43 34.80
CA THR A 7 33.21 41.39 34.84
C THR A 7 33.08 40.77 33.45
N ALA A 8 33.51 39.51 33.29
CA ALA A 8 33.30 38.74 32.08
C ALA A 8 31.86 38.24 32.01
N THR A 9 31.09 38.79 31.08
CA THR A 9 29.75 38.36 30.71
C THR A 9 29.83 36.99 30.03
N CYS A 10 29.37 35.92 30.69
CA CYS A 10 29.17 34.62 30.05
C CYS A 10 27.95 34.67 29.13
N LEU A 11 28.18 34.75 27.83
CA LEU A 11 27.14 34.57 26.82
C LEU A 11 26.85 33.06 26.70
N GLY A 12 25.76 32.60 27.32
CA GLY A 12 25.28 31.23 27.20
C GLY A 12 24.81 30.94 25.78
N VAL A 13 25.51 30.04 25.08
CA VAL A 13 25.09 29.52 23.77
C VAL A 13 23.99 28.49 24.02
N ALA A 14 22.74 28.86 23.75
CA ALA A 14 21.63 27.93 23.69
C ALA A 14 21.76 27.07 22.42
N VAL A 15 22.23 25.84 22.59
CA VAL A 15 22.23 24.83 21.54
C VAL A 15 20.77 24.39 21.33
N ILE A 16 20.12 24.99 20.34
CA ILE A 16 18.80 24.54 19.86
C ILE A 16 19.06 23.23 19.13
N MET A 17 18.77 22.11 19.80
CA MET A 17 18.70 20.80 19.18
C MET A 17 17.52 20.81 18.21
N SER A 18 17.79 21.18 16.96
CA SER A 18 16.89 20.95 15.83
C SER A 18 16.72 19.44 15.69
N GLY A 19 15.66 18.89 16.31
CA GLY A 19 15.25 17.52 16.02
C GLY A 19 14.98 17.41 14.54
N CYS A 20 15.73 16.56 13.84
CA CYS A 20 15.40 16.12 12.49
C CYS A 20 14.09 15.32 12.59
N ALA A 21 12.95 16.01 12.60
CA ALA A 21 11.69 15.38 12.26
C ALA A 21 11.79 15.04 10.76
N SER A 22 12.19 13.81 10.45
CA SER A 22 12.15 13.29 9.09
C SER A 22 10.74 13.51 8.56
N LEU A 23 10.61 14.34 7.51
CA LEU A 23 9.33 14.68 6.86
C LEU A 23 8.68 13.49 6.15
N ASP A 24 9.23 12.28 6.33
CA ASP A 24 8.77 11.07 5.67
C ASP A 24 7.56 10.42 6.35
N GLY A 25 7.12 10.91 7.51
CA GLY A 25 5.83 10.57 8.13
C GLY A 25 5.40 9.12 7.93
N GLY A 26 6.17 8.16 8.48
CA GLY A 26 5.83 6.74 8.43
C GLY A 26 6.09 6.01 7.12
N LEU A 27 6.49 6.68 6.03
CA LEU A 27 6.70 6.03 4.73
C LEU A 27 7.87 5.04 4.73
N PHE A 28 8.91 5.29 5.54
CA PHE A 28 10.11 4.45 5.66
C PHE A 28 10.28 3.81 7.05
N ASP A 29 9.24 3.87 7.88
CA ASP A 29 9.27 3.17 9.17
C ASP A 29 9.38 1.66 8.93
N PRO A 30 9.97 0.90 9.87
CA PRO A 30 9.95 -0.55 9.81
C PRO A 30 8.50 -1.04 9.66
N PRO A 31 8.22 -1.97 8.75
CA PRO A 31 6.87 -2.50 8.60
C PRO A 31 6.39 -3.13 9.91
N ARG A 32 5.13 -2.89 10.25
CA ARG A 32 4.51 -3.31 11.52
C ARG A 32 3.64 -4.55 11.34
N GLY A 33 3.14 -4.78 10.14
CA GLY A 33 2.33 -5.92 9.79
C GLY A 33 3.14 -7.13 9.32
N ARG A 34 2.40 -8.18 8.96
CA ARG A 34 2.89 -9.37 8.26
C ARG A 34 2.04 -9.59 7.02
N LEU A 35 2.70 -9.95 5.94
CA LEU A 35 2.10 -10.24 4.65
C LEU A 35 2.50 -11.65 4.24
N GLN A 36 1.52 -12.48 3.92
CA GLN A 36 1.72 -13.87 3.51
C GLN A 36 0.71 -14.30 2.46
N GLY A 37 0.96 -15.44 1.85
CA GLY A 37 0.05 -16.11 0.93
C GLY A 37 0.48 -16.01 -0.52
N THR A 38 -0.48 -16.26 -1.40
CA THR A 38 -0.29 -16.27 -2.84
C THR A 38 -1.13 -15.19 -3.52
N LEU A 39 -0.49 -14.41 -4.39
CA LEU A 39 -1.15 -13.50 -5.31
C LEU A 39 -1.48 -14.26 -6.61
N LEU A 40 -2.76 -14.40 -6.94
CA LEU A 40 -3.23 -14.87 -8.25
C LEU A 40 -4.01 -13.75 -8.94
N LEU A 41 -3.53 -13.36 -10.12
CA LEU A 41 -4.17 -12.35 -10.95
C LEU A 41 -4.61 -12.97 -12.27
N GLN A 42 -5.81 -12.62 -12.70
CA GLN A 42 -6.31 -12.88 -14.05
C GLN A 42 -6.32 -11.57 -14.83
N TRP A 43 -5.58 -11.53 -15.95
CA TRP A 43 -5.59 -10.41 -16.88
C TRP A 43 -6.93 -10.36 -17.64
N THR A 44 -7.58 -9.20 -17.70
CA THR A 44 -8.85 -9.02 -18.44
C THR A 44 -8.75 -8.03 -19.59
N SER A 45 -7.90 -7.02 -19.47
CA SER A 45 -7.63 -5.99 -20.49
C SER A 45 -6.27 -5.36 -20.22
N GLU A 46 -5.74 -4.52 -21.11
CA GLU A 46 -4.41 -3.88 -20.97
C GLU A 46 -4.09 -3.43 -19.54
N ASP A 47 -5.04 -2.75 -18.89
CA ASP A 47 -4.92 -2.21 -17.54
C ASP A 47 -5.89 -2.86 -16.53
N GLY A 48 -6.59 -3.94 -16.89
CA GLY A 48 -7.67 -4.50 -16.06
C GLY A 48 -7.36 -5.91 -15.57
N PHE A 49 -7.59 -6.14 -14.28
CA PHE A 49 -7.21 -7.37 -13.60
C PHE A 49 -8.27 -7.83 -12.61
N ILE A 50 -8.32 -9.14 -12.39
CA ILE A 50 -9.12 -9.75 -11.34
C ILE A 50 -8.19 -10.48 -10.39
N TYR A 51 -8.17 -10.04 -9.14
CA TYR A 51 -7.55 -10.84 -8.08
C TYR A 51 -8.48 -12.00 -7.70
N VAL A 52 -7.89 -13.19 -7.63
CA VAL A 52 -8.58 -14.42 -7.23
C VAL A 52 -7.85 -14.97 -6.00
N PRO A 53 -8.52 -15.13 -4.85
CA PRO A 53 -7.90 -15.77 -3.70
C PRO A 53 -7.48 -17.20 -4.03
N ASP A 54 -6.23 -17.56 -3.73
CA ASP A 54 -5.82 -18.96 -3.75
C ASP A 54 -6.65 -19.72 -2.69
N PRO A 55 -7.31 -20.85 -3.05
CA PRO A 55 -8.20 -21.57 -2.13
C PRO A 55 -7.46 -22.22 -0.96
N THR A 56 -6.13 -22.40 -1.08
CA THR A 56 -5.28 -23.08 -0.09
C THR A 56 -4.27 -22.14 0.57
N ASP A 57 -3.93 -21.04 -0.07
CA ASP A 57 -2.91 -20.08 0.39
C ASP A 57 -3.30 -18.62 0.05
N PRO A 58 -4.43 -18.09 0.56
CA PRO A 58 -4.91 -16.77 0.18
C PRO A 58 -3.98 -15.66 0.67
N LEU A 59 -3.97 -14.52 -0.03
CA LEU A 59 -3.29 -13.32 0.44
C LEU A 59 -3.87 -12.87 1.79
N ILE A 60 -3.02 -12.72 2.80
CA ILE A 60 -3.40 -12.26 4.13
C ILE A 60 -2.43 -11.18 4.59
N TYR A 61 -2.98 -10.08 5.08
CA TYR A 61 -2.26 -9.08 5.86
C TYR A 61 -2.76 -9.09 7.30
N ALA A 62 -1.83 -9.10 8.25
CA ALA A 62 -2.15 -9.08 9.68
C ALA A 62 -1.27 -8.06 10.40
N ILE A 63 -1.88 -7.26 11.28
CA ILE A 63 -1.19 -6.33 12.17
C ILE A 63 -1.75 -6.46 13.59
N ALA A 64 -0.90 -6.26 14.60
CA ALA A 64 -1.31 -6.37 15.99
C ALA A 64 -2.46 -5.39 16.31
N GLY A 65 -3.47 -5.87 17.05
CA GLY A 65 -4.61 -5.06 17.49
C GLY A 65 -5.69 -4.80 16.42
N LYS A 66 -5.57 -5.38 15.22
CA LYS A 66 -6.61 -5.31 14.18
C LYS A 66 -6.97 -6.72 13.65
N PRO A 67 -8.22 -6.92 13.18
CA PRO A 67 -8.57 -8.11 12.44
C PRO A 67 -7.70 -8.28 11.19
N PRO A 68 -7.31 -9.51 10.82
CA PRO A 68 -6.56 -9.74 9.59
C PRO A 68 -7.40 -9.37 8.37
N ILE A 69 -6.74 -8.81 7.36
CA ILE A 69 -7.31 -8.53 6.05
C ILE A 69 -7.05 -9.76 5.18
N GLN A 70 -8.13 -10.35 4.68
CA GLN A 70 -8.08 -11.41 3.67
C GLN A 70 -8.94 -10.98 2.48
N PRO A 71 -8.34 -10.44 1.42
CA PRO A 71 -9.08 -9.97 0.27
C PRO A 71 -9.89 -11.10 -0.37
N GLY A 72 -11.15 -10.79 -0.67
CA GLY A 72 -11.98 -11.56 -1.58
C GLY A 72 -11.68 -11.22 -3.03
N ARG A 73 -12.38 -11.89 -3.95
CA ARG A 73 -12.25 -11.64 -5.39
C ARG A 73 -12.65 -10.19 -5.73
N ILE A 74 -11.77 -9.46 -6.41
CA ILE A 74 -12.01 -8.07 -6.82
C ILE A 74 -11.52 -7.81 -8.24
N TYR A 75 -12.14 -6.83 -8.89
CA TYR A 75 -11.59 -6.18 -10.07
C TYR A 75 -10.73 -4.99 -9.61
N THR A 76 -9.60 -4.81 -10.25
CA THR A 76 -8.64 -3.73 -9.99
C THR A 76 -7.98 -3.34 -11.31
N ASP A 77 -7.56 -2.08 -11.40
CA ASP A 77 -6.73 -1.56 -12.48
C ASP A 77 -5.22 -1.60 -12.15
N GLY A 78 -4.84 -2.24 -11.04
CA GLY A 78 -3.45 -2.42 -10.60
C GLY A 78 -2.83 -1.17 -9.97
N GLY A 79 -3.65 -0.23 -9.49
CA GLY A 79 -3.19 1.06 -9.00
C GLY A 79 -2.91 2.00 -10.18
N SER A 80 -3.61 3.14 -10.20
CA SER A 80 -3.55 4.09 -11.31
C SER A 80 -2.23 4.90 -11.33
N ILE A 81 -1.09 4.23 -11.52
CA ILE A 81 0.19 4.89 -11.84
C ILE A 81 0.15 5.29 -13.32
N PRO A 82 0.35 6.56 -13.69
CA PRO A 82 0.35 6.99 -15.08
C PRO A 82 1.34 6.18 -15.94
N ARG A 83 0.89 5.68 -17.10
CA ARG A 83 1.67 4.80 -18.01
C ARG A 83 3.07 5.32 -18.37
N VAL A 84 3.24 6.64 -18.43
CA VAL A 84 4.55 7.28 -18.68
C VAL A 84 5.62 6.86 -17.66
N PHE A 85 5.22 6.44 -16.46
CA PHE A 85 6.15 6.04 -15.42
C PHE A 85 6.42 4.53 -15.37
N TRP A 86 5.71 3.69 -16.12
CA TRP A 86 5.81 2.22 -16.00
C TRP A 86 7.17 1.65 -16.42
N SER A 87 7.95 2.39 -17.22
CA SER A 87 9.31 2.03 -17.63
C SER A 87 10.35 2.25 -16.52
N VAL A 88 10.01 2.96 -15.44
CA VAL A 88 10.90 3.18 -14.30
C VAL A 88 10.80 1.98 -13.35
N LYS A 89 11.94 1.41 -12.96
CA LYS A 89 11.98 0.27 -12.02
C LYS A 89 11.28 0.65 -10.72
N GLY A 90 10.27 -0.13 -10.31
CA GLY A 90 9.45 0.18 -9.13
C GLY A 90 8.18 1.00 -9.41
N PHE A 91 7.95 1.43 -10.65
CA PHE A 91 6.72 2.11 -11.10
C PHE A 91 5.86 1.23 -12.02
N SER A 92 6.25 -0.05 -12.23
CA SER A 92 5.32 -1.03 -12.78
C SER A 92 4.12 -1.15 -11.85
N PRO A 93 2.88 -1.20 -12.37
CA PRO A 93 1.66 -1.31 -11.56
C PRO A 93 1.65 -2.55 -10.68
N TRP A 94 2.52 -3.54 -10.94
CA TRP A 94 2.62 -4.76 -10.14
C TRP A 94 3.90 -4.89 -9.32
N ALA A 95 4.77 -3.87 -9.33
CA ALA A 95 5.98 -3.87 -8.51
C ALA A 95 5.68 -4.01 -7.00
N TYR A 96 4.49 -3.55 -6.58
CA TYR A 96 3.95 -3.71 -5.23
C TYR A 96 2.59 -4.41 -5.23
N GLY A 97 2.34 -5.29 -6.21
CA GLY A 97 1.02 -5.89 -6.48
C GLY A 97 0.19 -6.32 -5.28
N PRO A 98 0.73 -7.09 -4.31
CA PRO A 98 -0.01 -7.48 -3.11
C PRO A 98 -0.52 -6.29 -2.28
N ALA A 99 0.27 -5.23 -2.18
CA ALA A 99 -0.09 -4.03 -1.45
C ALA A 99 -1.26 -3.30 -2.14
N TYR A 100 -1.26 -3.24 -3.47
CA TYR A 100 -2.37 -2.67 -4.25
C TYR A 100 -3.64 -3.50 -4.11
N ILE A 101 -3.56 -4.83 -4.14
CA ILE A 101 -4.75 -5.69 -3.92
C ILE A 101 -5.37 -5.43 -2.56
N LEU A 102 -4.56 -5.32 -1.49
CA LEU A 102 -5.08 -5.01 -0.15
C LEU A 102 -5.78 -3.65 -0.11
N HIS A 103 -5.14 -2.63 -0.68
CA HIS A 103 -5.66 -1.26 -0.71
C HIS A 103 -6.96 -1.15 -1.51
N ASP A 104 -6.96 -1.65 -2.75
CA ASP A 104 -8.12 -1.62 -3.64
C ASP A 104 -9.29 -2.44 -3.09
N TRP A 105 -8.99 -3.57 -2.44
CA TRP A 105 -10.02 -4.39 -1.79
C TRP A 105 -10.71 -3.61 -0.67
N LEU A 106 -9.96 -2.96 0.21
CA LEU A 106 -10.53 -2.14 1.29
C LEU A 106 -11.41 -1.01 0.73
N PHE A 107 -10.93 -0.32 -0.31
CA PHE A 107 -11.69 0.74 -0.98
C PHE A 107 -12.95 0.20 -1.64
N ASN A 108 -12.85 -0.90 -2.38
CA ASN A 108 -14.01 -1.49 -3.05
C ASN A 108 -15.06 -1.96 -2.06
N GLU A 109 -14.63 -2.57 -0.98
CA GLU A 109 -15.52 -3.08 0.04
C GLU A 109 -16.19 -1.96 0.84
N HIS A 110 -15.49 -0.86 1.12
CA HIS A 110 -16.12 0.37 1.63
C HIS A 110 -17.25 0.84 0.70
N ARG A 111 -16.95 0.98 -0.60
CA ARG A 111 -17.91 1.46 -1.61
C ARG A 111 -19.10 0.51 -1.81
N CYS A 112 -18.87 -0.80 -1.75
CA CYS A 112 -19.87 -1.83 -2.05
C CYS A 112 -20.76 -2.23 -0.88
N ARG A 113 -20.39 -1.92 0.37
CA ARG A 113 -21.16 -2.34 1.56
C ARG A 113 -21.89 -1.23 2.31
N ARG A 114 -21.88 0.01 1.78
CA ARG A 114 -22.65 1.21 2.22
C ARG A 114 -23.24 1.09 3.64
N LEU A 115 -22.45 1.35 4.70
CA LEU A 115 -22.83 1.74 6.09
C LEU A 115 -21.55 1.93 6.96
N PRO A 116 -21.60 2.62 8.14
CA PRO A 116 -20.52 3.50 8.66
C PRO A 116 -19.26 2.79 9.16
N ASP A 117 -19.30 1.47 9.31
CA ASP A 117 -18.17 0.65 9.72
C ASP A 117 -17.66 -0.08 8.48
N ALA A 118 -16.63 0.50 7.85
CA ALA A 118 -15.92 -0.11 6.75
C ALA A 118 -15.61 -1.59 7.06
N PRO A 119 -15.54 -2.46 6.05
CA PRO A 119 -15.25 -3.88 6.27
C PRO A 119 -13.92 -4.01 7.02
N ASN A 120 -13.98 -4.71 8.15
CA ASN A 120 -12.89 -4.85 9.13
C ASN A 120 -12.58 -3.62 10.01
N GLY A 121 -13.41 -2.57 9.98
CA GLY A 121 -13.24 -1.36 10.80
C GLY A 121 -12.03 -0.51 10.41
N TYR A 122 -11.69 -0.46 9.11
CA TYR A 122 -10.60 0.36 8.58
C TYR A 122 -11.13 1.68 8.00
N SER A 123 -10.73 2.80 8.60
CA SER A 123 -10.90 4.14 8.03
C SER A 123 -10.06 4.34 6.76
N LEU A 124 -10.32 5.40 6.00
CA LEU A 124 -9.50 5.81 4.85
C LEU A 124 -8.00 5.90 5.21
N ILE A 125 -7.69 6.54 6.34
CA ILE A 125 -6.32 6.71 6.82
C ILE A 125 -5.67 5.34 7.09
N GLU A 126 -6.41 4.42 7.71
CA GLU A 126 -5.90 3.08 7.99
C GLU A 126 -5.75 2.24 6.72
N ALA A 127 -6.67 2.35 5.77
CA ALA A 127 -6.54 1.68 4.48
C ALA A 127 -5.31 2.16 3.70
N ASN A 128 -5.06 3.48 3.69
CA ASN A 128 -3.84 4.04 3.10
C ASN A 128 -2.58 3.60 3.84
N ALA A 129 -2.64 3.51 5.18
CA ALA A 129 -1.52 3.01 5.98
C ALA A 129 -1.20 1.53 5.69
N VAL A 130 -2.20 0.69 5.39
CA VAL A 130 -2.00 -0.71 4.98
C VAL A 130 -1.20 -0.78 3.68
N LEU A 131 -1.46 0.11 2.71
CA LEU A 131 -0.68 0.16 1.46
C LEU A 131 0.80 0.43 1.75
N TYR A 132 1.11 1.45 2.55
CA TYR A 132 2.49 1.82 2.86
C TYR A 132 3.21 0.73 3.67
N ASP A 133 2.53 0.15 4.65
CA ASP A 133 3.07 -0.94 5.47
C ASP A 133 3.36 -2.18 4.62
N ALA A 134 2.41 -2.59 3.76
CA ALA A 134 2.58 -3.72 2.86
C ALA A 134 3.71 -3.51 1.84
N ILE A 135 3.87 -2.29 1.30
CA ILE A 135 5.04 -1.93 0.48
C ILE A 135 6.34 -2.10 1.30
N GLY A 136 6.36 -1.60 2.54
CA GLY A 136 7.49 -1.76 3.46
C GLY A 136 7.85 -3.23 3.69
N ILE A 137 6.85 -4.10 3.89
CA ILE A 137 7.04 -5.55 4.04
C ILE A 137 7.66 -6.15 2.78
N LEU A 138 7.12 -5.83 1.60
CA LEU A 138 7.62 -6.37 0.33
C LEU A 138 9.07 -5.96 0.06
N VAL A 139 9.43 -4.72 0.38
CA VAL A 139 10.81 -4.24 0.29
C VAL A 139 11.72 -4.96 1.29
N ALA A 140 11.30 -5.07 2.56
CA ALA A 140 12.08 -5.75 3.60
C ALA A 140 12.31 -7.24 3.29
N GLN A 141 11.37 -7.90 2.62
CA GLN A 141 11.48 -9.29 2.17
C GLN A 141 12.27 -9.46 0.86
N GLY A 142 12.76 -8.36 0.25
CA GLY A 142 13.44 -8.40 -1.06
C GLY A 142 12.51 -8.81 -2.22
N LYS A 143 11.19 -8.67 -2.04
CA LYS A 143 10.17 -9.00 -3.04
C LYS A 143 9.80 -7.81 -3.93
N ALA A 144 10.15 -6.60 -3.51
CA ALA A 144 9.99 -5.37 -4.27
C ALA A 144 11.24 -4.47 -4.18
N ASP A 145 11.42 -3.60 -5.15
CA ASP A 145 12.51 -2.62 -5.16
C ASP A 145 12.26 -1.52 -4.11
N SER A 146 13.30 -1.01 -3.47
CA SER A 146 13.18 0.02 -2.42
C SER A 146 12.97 1.44 -2.97
N ASN A 147 12.64 1.61 -4.26
CA ASN A 147 12.53 2.88 -4.96
C ASN A 147 11.76 3.94 -4.14
N GLY A 148 12.51 4.84 -3.51
CA GLY A 148 11.95 5.88 -2.65
C GLY A 148 11.13 6.92 -3.41
N GLU A 149 11.45 7.17 -4.68
CA GLU A 149 10.68 8.10 -5.53
C GLU A 149 9.31 7.52 -5.86
N ALA A 150 9.25 6.24 -6.25
CA ALA A 150 7.98 5.56 -6.52
C ALA A 150 7.08 5.58 -5.29
N ARG A 151 7.64 5.26 -4.12
CA ARG A 151 6.95 5.25 -2.83
C ARG A 151 6.41 6.63 -2.45
N ARG A 152 7.21 7.69 -2.65
CA ARG A 152 6.76 9.07 -2.43
C ARG A 152 5.65 9.47 -3.39
N LEU A 153 5.74 9.10 -4.67
CA LEU A 153 4.69 9.39 -5.64
C LEU A 153 3.39 8.66 -5.30
N ILE A 154 3.47 7.38 -4.93
CA ILE A 154 2.31 6.59 -4.49
C ILE A 154 1.66 7.25 -3.28
N LYS A 155 2.46 7.62 -2.27
CA LYS A 155 1.95 8.31 -1.08
C LYS A 155 1.27 9.63 -1.42
N TRP A 156 1.92 10.45 -2.24
CA TRP A 156 1.34 11.71 -2.70
C TRP A 156 0.00 11.49 -3.43
N ALA A 157 -0.06 10.52 -4.36
CA ALA A 157 -1.27 10.24 -5.12
C ALA A 157 -2.42 9.77 -4.22
N VAL A 158 -2.12 8.86 -3.29
CA VAL A 158 -3.10 8.32 -2.34
C VAL A 158 -3.57 9.40 -1.35
N ASP A 159 -2.68 10.27 -0.87
CA ASP A 159 -3.05 11.37 0.01
C ASP A 159 -3.86 12.46 -0.74
N THR A 160 -3.59 12.67 -2.03
CA THR A 160 -4.26 13.70 -2.85
C THR A 160 -5.63 13.25 -3.36
N PHE A 161 -5.72 12.01 -3.86
CA PHE A 161 -6.91 11.49 -4.54
C PHE A 161 -7.68 10.44 -3.73
N GLY A 162 -7.14 10.01 -2.58
CA GLY A 162 -7.68 8.92 -1.77
C GLY A 162 -9.13 9.14 -1.35
N GLN A 163 -9.50 10.34 -0.91
CA GLN A 163 -10.88 10.64 -0.53
C GLN A 163 -11.84 10.48 -1.72
N THR A 164 -11.49 11.03 -2.88
CA THR A 164 -12.30 10.92 -4.10
C THR A 164 -12.46 9.46 -4.54
N ALA A 165 -11.38 8.67 -4.46
CA ALA A 165 -11.44 7.24 -4.77
C ALA A 165 -12.24 6.45 -3.74
N TRP A 166 -12.16 6.83 -2.47
CA TRP A 166 -12.88 6.22 -1.34
C TRP A 166 -14.39 6.42 -1.47
N ASP A 167 -14.83 7.63 -1.82
CA ASP A 167 -16.25 7.98 -2.01
C ASP A 167 -16.81 7.54 -3.37
N GLY A 168 -16.00 6.85 -4.19
CA GLY A 168 -16.33 6.43 -5.54
C GLY A 168 -17.44 5.37 -5.64
N PRO A 169 -17.83 4.97 -6.86
CA PRO A 169 -18.84 3.95 -7.06
C PRO A 169 -18.33 2.55 -6.68
N CYS A 170 -19.23 1.69 -6.20
CA CYS A 170 -18.97 0.26 -6.01
C CYS A 170 -18.67 -0.42 -7.35
N VAL A 171 -17.57 -1.18 -7.41
CA VAL A 171 -17.19 -1.96 -8.59
C VAL A 171 -17.25 -3.44 -8.25
N LYS A 172 -18.22 -4.16 -8.84
CA LYS A 172 -18.31 -5.61 -8.69
C LYS A 172 -17.41 -6.28 -9.72
N PRO A 173 -16.61 -7.30 -9.33
CA PRO A 173 -15.86 -8.04 -10.33
C PRO A 173 -16.85 -8.75 -11.28
N PRO A 174 -16.55 -8.83 -12.58
CA PRO A 174 -17.41 -9.53 -13.53
C PRO A 174 -17.61 -10.99 -13.09
N PRO A 175 -18.75 -11.62 -13.38
CA PRO A 175 -19.01 -13.00 -12.96
C PRO A 175 -17.91 -13.95 -13.43
N VAL A 176 -17.62 -14.96 -12.61
CA VAL A 176 -16.69 -16.04 -13.01
C VAL A 176 -17.29 -16.72 -14.23
N GLN A 177 -16.70 -16.53 -15.40
CA GLN A 177 -17.20 -17.16 -16.62
C GLN A 177 -16.77 -18.64 -16.62
N PRO A 178 -17.69 -19.62 -16.54
CA PRO A 178 -17.32 -21.03 -16.49
C PRO A 178 -16.58 -21.52 -17.75
N GLN A 179 -16.81 -20.85 -18.88
CA GLN A 179 -16.12 -21.11 -20.14
C GLN A 179 -14.66 -20.58 -20.13
N ALA A 180 -14.35 -19.53 -19.38
CA ALA A 180 -12.96 -19.09 -19.20
C ALA A 180 -12.13 -20.08 -18.35
N LEU A 181 -12.79 -20.90 -17.53
CA LEU A 181 -12.17 -22.01 -16.78
C LEU A 181 -12.06 -23.32 -17.58
N ARG A 182 -12.79 -23.46 -18.70
CA ARG A 182 -12.86 -24.70 -19.50
C ARG A 182 -12.30 -24.59 -20.94
N ALA A 183 -12.26 -23.40 -21.52
CA ALA A 183 -11.90 -23.18 -22.93
C ALA A 183 -10.73 -22.19 -23.14
N ALA A 184 -10.13 -21.68 -22.06
CA ALA A 184 -8.92 -20.88 -22.16
C ALA A 184 -7.85 -21.56 -21.32
N ARG A 185 -6.69 -21.82 -21.93
CA ARG A 185 -5.43 -21.74 -21.19
C ARG A 185 -5.50 -20.47 -20.33
N PRO A 186 -4.98 -20.47 -19.08
CA PRO A 186 -5.08 -19.29 -18.23
C PRO A 186 -4.70 -18.06 -19.04
N ILE A 187 -5.49 -16.97 -18.94
CA ILE A 187 -5.21 -15.67 -19.58
C ILE A 187 -3.99 -15.02 -18.88
N THR A 188 -2.94 -15.81 -18.66
CA THR A 188 -1.80 -15.60 -17.76
C THR A 188 -2.21 -15.45 -16.29
N LEU A 189 -2.08 -16.53 -15.54
CA LEU A 189 -2.14 -16.52 -14.08
C LEU A 189 -0.71 -16.32 -13.56
N TYR A 190 -0.44 -15.15 -12.98
CA TYR A 190 0.83 -14.89 -12.33
C TYR A 190 0.72 -15.32 -10.87
N LYS A 191 1.49 -16.34 -10.49
CA LYS A 191 1.58 -16.81 -9.10
C LYS A 191 2.83 -16.23 -8.45
N VAL A 192 2.64 -15.45 -7.40
CA VAL A 192 3.74 -15.03 -6.51
C VAL A 192 3.40 -15.46 -5.10
N THR A 193 4.33 -16.13 -4.45
CA THR A 193 4.20 -16.57 -3.06
C THR A 193 5.09 -15.72 -2.15
N PHE A 194 4.51 -15.24 -1.06
CA PHE A 194 5.18 -14.44 -0.02
C PHE A 194 5.41 -15.33 1.20
N GLY A 195 6.60 -15.22 1.81
CA GLY A 195 7.13 -16.21 2.78
C GLY A 195 6.31 -16.36 4.08
N ARG A 196 6.64 -17.41 4.83
CA ARG A 196 6.20 -17.65 6.23
C ARG A 196 7.14 -16.97 7.21
#